data_AF-A0A3P7NJX3-F1
#
_entry.id   AF-A0A3P7NJX3-F1
#
_cell.length_a   1.000
_cell.length_b   1.000
_cell.length_c   1.000
_cell.angle_alpha   90.00
_cell.angle_beta   90.00
_cell.angle_gamma   90.00
#
_symmetry.space_group_name_H-M   'P 1'
#
loop_
_entity.id
_entity.type
_entity.pdbx_description
1 polymer ?
#
loop_
_entity_poly.entity_id
_entity_poly.type
_entity_poly.pdbx_seq_one_letter_code
_entity_poly.pdbx_strand_id
1 'polypeptide(L)'
;MEYGGPLSGLHCFRHLKRFKILVCGGDGTVGWALACLDNVGQDAACPTPPMAILPLGTGNDLARVLHWGPGYAGTEDPLTILRDVVEAEEIRLDRWTVVIKPDHAESDAQKKQLQIEANACNTNEDTSRIFVMNNYFGLGIDADLNLDFHLAREENPAKFNSRIHNKSVYFKMGLRKMVNQQTKCKDLHQNVVIEVDGKQLDLPPIEGIIILNILSWGAGANPWGVEKDEAFSKPTHYDGLLEVVGVTGVVHMGQIFSGLRTGTRLAQGGHVR
;
A
#
# COMPACT_ATOMS: atom_id res chain seq x y z
N MET A 1 -11.02 -6.67 20.14
CA MET A 1 -9.68 -7.30 20.17
C MET A 1 -8.88 -6.57 21.23
N GLU A 2 -8.91 -7.04 22.48
CA GLU A 2 -8.32 -6.34 23.64
C GLU A 2 -7.06 -7.03 24.20
N TYR A 3 -6.51 -8.04 23.53
CA TYR A 3 -5.30 -8.71 24.00
C TYR A 3 -4.22 -8.76 22.91
N GLY A 4 -3.25 -7.84 23.04
CA GLY A 4 -1.88 -7.91 22.54
C GLY A 4 -1.70 -8.16 21.04
N GLY A 5 -1.44 -7.09 20.27
CA GLY A 5 -1.00 -7.18 18.88
C GLY A 5 0.28 -8.02 18.67
N PRO A 6 0.88 -8.02 17.47
CA PRO A 6 1.96 -8.94 17.13
C PRO A 6 3.21 -8.81 18.02
N LEU A 7 3.40 -7.68 18.70
CA LEU A 7 4.51 -7.43 19.63
C LEU A 7 4.71 -8.52 20.69
N SER A 8 3.64 -9.02 21.32
CA SER A 8 3.78 -10.04 22.37
C SER A 8 4.40 -11.34 21.82
N GLY A 9 3.97 -11.76 20.62
CA GLY A 9 4.53 -12.91 19.94
C GLY A 9 5.97 -12.66 19.50
N LEU A 10 6.24 -11.51 18.89
CA LEU A 10 7.59 -11.13 18.45
C LEU A 10 8.58 -11.10 19.61
N HIS A 11 8.20 -10.54 20.77
CA HIS A 11 9.04 -10.55 21.96
C HIS A 11 9.25 -11.94 22.55
N CYS A 12 8.24 -12.81 22.50
CA CYS A 12 8.34 -14.20 23.00
C CYS A 12 9.38 -14.99 22.19
N PHE A 13 9.38 -14.85 20.86
CA PHE A 13 10.23 -15.62 19.96
C PHE A 13 11.54 -14.92 19.58
N ARG A 14 11.83 -13.72 20.11
CA ARG A 14 13.03 -12.93 19.77
C ARG A 14 14.36 -13.67 19.95
N HIS A 15 14.41 -14.69 20.79
CA HIS A 15 15.63 -15.47 21.05
C HIS A 15 15.87 -16.58 20.00
N LEU A 16 14.90 -16.88 19.14
CA LEU A 16 15.03 -17.86 18.07
C LEU A 16 15.88 -17.28 16.93
N LYS A 17 16.86 -18.07 16.47
CA LYS A 17 17.75 -17.68 15.35
C LYS A 17 17.12 -17.86 13.98
N ARG A 18 16.08 -18.70 13.86
CA ARG A 18 15.42 -19.02 12.59
C ARG A 18 13.97 -19.42 12.84
N PHE A 19 13.05 -18.66 12.26
CA PHE A 19 11.62 -18.96 12.23
C PHE A 19 10.99 -18.19 11.07
N LYS A 20 9.79 -18.61 10.64
CA LYS A 20 8.96 -17.90 9.66
C LYS A 20 7.71 -17.39 10.38
N ILE A 21 7.20 -16.23 9.98
CA ILE A 21 5.97 -15.64 10.50
C ILE A 21 4.87 -15.87 9.47
N LEU A 22 3.70 -16.38 9.89
CA LEU A 22 2.49 -16.40 9.06
C LEU A 22 1.54 -15.30 9.55
N VAL A 23 1.23 -14.33 8.69
CA VAL A 23 0.27 -13.26 8.99
C VAL A 23 -1.05 -13.54 8.28
N CYS A 24 -2.10 -13.76 9.07
CA CYS A 24 -3.46 -13.98 8.57
C CYS A 24 -4.24 -12.67 8.58
N GLY A 25 -4.39 -12.01 7.43
CA GLY A 25 -4.98 -10.67 7.35
C GLY A 25 -4.96 -10.06 5.96
N GLY A 26 -5.25 -8.76 5.88
CA GLY A 26 -5.05 -7.96 4.65
C GLY A 26 -3.76 -7.15 4.70
N ASP A 27 -3.52 -6.30 3.69
CA ASP A 27 -2.31 -5.47 3.60
C ASP A 27 -2.04 -4.64 4.86
N GLY A 28 -3.07 -4.07 5.49
CA GLY A 28 -2.93 -3.33 6.75
C GLY A 28 -2.44 -4.18 7.93
N THR A 29 -2.87 -5.45 8.01
CA THR A 29 -2.41 -6.39 9.05
C THR A 29 -0.94 -6.77 8.83
N VAL A 30 -0.55 -6.99 7.57
CA VAL A 30 0.84 -7.26 7.19
C VAL A 30 1.72 -6.05 7.49
N GLY A 31 1.29 -4.84 7.12
CA GLY A 31 1.99 -3.60 7.44
C GLY A 31 2.16 -3.38 8.95
N TRP A 32 1.14 -3.69 9.75
CA TRP A 32 1.23 -3.62 11.21
C TRP A 32 2.23 -4.62 11.80
N ALA A 33 2.24 -5.86 11.30
CA ALA A 33 3.20 -6.87 11.71
C ALA A 33 4.65 -6.46 11.36
N LEU A 34 4.87 -5.91 10.16
CA LEU A 34 6.16 -5.37 9.73
C LEU A 34 6.62 -4.21 10.60
N ALA A 35 5.74 -3.25 10.91
CA ALA A 35 6.06 -2.13 11.80
C ALA A 35 6.41 -2.59 13.22
N CYS A 36 5.72 -3.62 13.73
CA CYS A 36 6.06 -4.21 15.02
C CYS A 36 7.41 -4.96 14.98
N LEU A 37 7.76 -5.56 13.85
CA LEU A 37 9.04 -6.21 13.66
C LEU A 37 10.19 -5.19 13.64
N ASP A 38 10.00 -4.01 13.04
CA ASP A 38 11.00 -2.93 13.08
C ASP A 38 11.34 -2.52 14.50
N ASN A 39 10.33 -2.49 15.39
CA ASN A 39 10.49 -2.12 16.80
C ASN A 39 11.25 -3.19 17.61
N VAL A 40 10.99 -4.47 17.36
CA VAL A 40 11.56 -5.58 18.16
C VAL A 40 12.87 -6.11 17.57
N GLY A 41 13.10 -5.90 16.26
CA GLY A 41 14.17 -6.52 15.50
C GLY A 41 15.58 -6.17 15.99
N GLN A 42 15.77 -5.01 16.60
CA GLN A 42 17.08 -4.57 17.11
C GLN A 42 17.63 -5.50 18.21
N ASP A 43 16.76 -6.06 19.04
CA ASP A 43 17.12 -6.94 20.17
C ASP A 43 16.85 -8.42 19.88
N ALA A 44 16.49 -8.76 18.63
CA ALA A 44 16.14 -10.13 18.23
C ALA A 44 17.34 -10.87 17.63
N ALA A 45 17.47 -12.15 17.95
CA ALA A 45 18.45 -13.06 17.36
C ALA A 45 18.21 -13.30 15.85
N CYS A 46 16.98 -13.04 15.38
CA CYS A 46 16.61 -12.98 13.98
C CYS A 46 15.88 -11.64 13.73
N PRO A 47 16.58 -10.60 13.26
CA PRO A 47 15.99 -9.27 13.06
C PRO A 47 14.98 -9.21 11.90
N THR A 48 15.18 -10.02 10.87
CA THR A 48 14.37 -10.01 9.64
C THR A 48 13.86 -11.42 9.28
N PRO A 49 13.02 -12.04 10.12
CA PRO A 49 12.40 -13.33 9.81
C PRO A 49 11.52 -13.22 8.56
N PRO A 50 11.52 -14.23 7.66
CA PRO A 50 10.61 -14.26 6.52
C PRO A 50 9.15 -14.25 6.97
N MET A 51 8.30 -13.58 6.19
CA MET A 51 6.88 -13.42 6.47
C MET A 51 6.04 -13.95 5.31
N ALA A 52 5.18 -14.92 5.61
CA ALA A 52 4.15 -15.44 4.71
C ALA A 52 2.81 -14.77 5.01
N ILE A 53 1.92 -14.75 4.02
CA ILE A 53 0.62 -14.08 4.11
C ILE A 53 -0.48 -15.10 3.85
N LEU A 54 -1.44 -15.22 4.78
CA LEU A 54 -2.74 -15.81 4.49
C LEU A 54 -3.72 -14.66 4.20
N PRO A 55 -4.11 -14.45 2.93
CA PRO A 55 -4.82 -13.24 2.51
C PRO A 55 -6.30 -13.26 2.92
N LEU A 56 -6.63 -12.64 4.06
CA LEU A 56 -8.00 -12.53 4.58
C LEU A 56 -8.66 -11.18 4.25
N GLY A 57 -7.91 -10.22 3.71
CA GLY A 57 -8.40 -8.88 3.36
C GLY A 57 -9.17 -8.81 2.05
N THR A 58 -9.54 -7.59 1.63
CA THR A 58 -10.23 -7.34 0.34
C THR A 58 -9.26 -7.04 -0.80
N GLY A 59 -8.23 -6.22 -0.55
CA GLY A 59 -7.20 -5.84 -1.53
C GLY A 59 -6.21 -6.98 -1.78
N ASN A 60 -5.43 -7.29 -0.75
CA ASN A 60 -4.40 -8.33 -0.71
C ASN A 60 -3.33 -8.14 -1.80
N ASP A 61 -2.93 -6.89 -2.06
CA ASP A 61 -1.98 -6.55 -3.12
C ASP A 61 -0.60 -7.17 -2.84
N LEU A 62 -0.11 -7.15 -1.60
CA LEU A 62 1.12 -7.85 -1.23
C LEU A 62 1.02 -9.36 -1.46
N ALA A 63 -0.08 -9.99 -1.03
CA ALA A 63 -0.24 -11.44 -1.20
C ALA A 63 -0.29 -11.84 -2.69
N ARG A 64 -0.86 -10.99 -3.55
CA ARG A 64 -0.88 -11.21 -5.01
C ARG A 64 0.52 -11.17 -5.60
N VAL A 65 1.31 -10.15 -5.24
CA VAL A 65 2.66 -9.95 -5.77
C VAL A 65 3.64 -11.00 -5.25
N LEU A 66 3.48 -11.41 -3.98
CA LEU A 66 4.29 -12.45 -3.35
C LEU A 66 3.71 -13.86 -3.55
N HIS A 67 2.76 -14.02 -4.47
CA HIS A 67 2.20 -15.31 -4.90
C HIS A 67 1.44 -16.14 -3.84
N TRP A 68 1.06 -15.54 -2.70
CA TRP A 68 0.13 -16.12 -1.73
C TRP A 68 -1.35 -16.05 -2.17
N GLY A 69 -1.61 -15.30 -3.24
CA GLY A 69 -2.88 -15.32 -3.94
C GLY A 69 -3.86 -14.21 -3.56
N PRO A 70 -5.04 -14.20 -4.22
CA PRO A 70 -6.00 -13.10 -4.16
C PRO A 70 -6.82 -13.04 -2.86
N GLY A 71 -6.87 -14.14 -2.12
CA GLY A 71 -7.54 -14.24 -0.84
C GLY A 71 -8.03 -15.66 -0.53
N TYR A 72 -8.05 -16.01 0.75
CA TYR A 72 -8.40 -17.33 1.26
C TYR A 72 -9.91 -17.59 1.22
N ALA A 73 -10.32 -18.79 0.82
CA ALA A 73 -11.72 -19.19 0.69
C ALA A 73 -12.25 -20.03 1.88
N GLY A 74 -11.40 -20.38 2.85
CA GLY A 74 -11.80 -21.25 3.97
C GLY A 74 -11.81 -22.75 3.65
N THR A 75 -11.43 -23.12 2.43
CA THR A 75 -11.50 -24.51 1.94
C THR A 75 -10.17 -25.25 2.01
N GLU A 76 -9.05 -24.54 2.07
CA GLU A 76 -7.73 -25.18 2.16
C GLU A 76 -7.44 -25.60 3.59
N ASP A 77 -6.91 -26.82 3.72
CA ASP A 77 -6.51 -27.42 4.99
C ASP A 77 -5.34 -26.64 5.63
N PRO A 78 -5.44 -26.25 6.92
CA PRO A 78 -4.37 -25.56 7.61
C PRO A 78 -2.99 -26.24 7.53
N LEU A 79 -2.93 -27.57 7.49
CA LEU A 79 -1.63 -28.26 7.36
C LEU A 79 -1.00 -28.05 5.99
N THR A 80 -1.81 -27.91 4.94
CA THR A 80 -1.33 -27.59 3.59
C THR A 80 -0.74 -26.19 3.57
N ILE A 81 -1.45 -25.21 4.13
CA ILE A 81 -0.95 -23.83 4.27
C ILE A 81 0.39 -23.80 5.03
N LEU A 82 0.50 -24.51 6.15
CA LEU A 82 1.74 -24.55 6.93
C LEU A 82 2.89 -25.21 6.17
N ARG A 83 2.62 -26.25 5.38
CA ARG A 83 3.63 -26.87 4.51
C ARG A 83 4.12 -25.88 3.46
N ASP A 84 3.20 -25.16 2.81
CA ASP A 84 3.54 -24.16 1.80
C ASP A 84 4.39 -23.04 2.41
N VAL A 85 4.11 -22.60 3.64
CA VAL A 85 4.95 -21.64 4.39
C VAL A 85 6.35 -22.20 4.64
N VAL A 86 6.48 -23.45 5.04
CA VAL A 86 7.78 -24.09 5.31
C VAL A 86 8.61 -24.18 4.02
N GLU A 87 7.98 -24.58 2.91
CA GLU A 87 8.63 -24.82 1.62
C GLU A 87 8.86 -23.55 0.78
N ALA A 88 8.15 -22.46 1.10
CA ALA A 88 8.25 -21.21 0.33
C ALA A 88 9.67 -20.64 0.27
N GLU A 89 10.00 -20.12 -0.92
CA GLU A 89 11.20 -19.33 -1.18
C GLU A 89 11.18 -18.02 -0.40
N GLU A 90 12.35 -17.62 0.10
CA GLU A 90 12.53 -16.35 0.79
C GLU A 90 12.88 -15.27 -0.22
N ILE A 91 12.03 -14.26 -0.32
CA ILE A 91 12.20 -13.11 -1.22
C ILE A 91 12.35 -11.82 -0.43
N ARG A 92 13.07 -10.85 -1.00
CA ARG A 92 13.24 -9.52 -0.41
C ARG A 92 12.07 -8.63 -0.80
N LEU A 93 11.74 -7.70 0.09
CA LEU A 93 10.75 -6.65 -0.15
C LEU A 93 11.36 -5.33 0.28
N ASP A 94 11.44 -4.38 -0.64
CA ASP A 94 11.81 -3.02 -0.34
C ASP A 94 10.68 -2.33 0.42
N ARG A 95 11.06 -1.49 1.38
CA ARG A 95 10.14 -0.76 2.25
C ARG A 95 10.59 0.68 2.31
N TRP A 96 9.66 1.58 2.05
CA TRP A 96 9.97 2.96 1.72
C TRP A 96 9.58 3.90 2.86
N THR A 97 10.47 4.83 3.19
CA THR A 97 10.15 5.87 4.16
C THR A 97 9.46 7.03 3.45
N VAL A 98 8.24 7.36 3.86
CA VAL A 98 7.50 8.52 3.38
C VAL A 98 7.58 9.60 4.44
N VAL A 99 8.10 10.76 4.05
CA VAL A 99 8.22 11.93 4.94
C VAL A 99 7.28 13.03 4.43
N ILE A 100 6.28 13.37 5.22
CA ILE A 100 5.34 14.46 4.92
C ILE A 100 5.70 15.66 5.80
N LYS A 101 6.11 16.77 5.18
CA LYS A 101 6.42 18.02 5.87
C LYS A 101 5.32 19.04 5.61
N PRO A 102 4.46 19.35 6.59
CA PRO A 102 3.43 20.36 6.41
C PRO A 102 4.07 21.77 6.41
N ASP A 103 3.62 22.64 5.51
CA ASP A 103 4.06 24.04 5.44
C ASP A 103 3.58 24.89 6.64
N HIS A 104 2.53 24.42 7.31
CA HIS A 104 1.95 25.08 8.48
C HIS A 104 1.86 24.13 9.67
N ALA A 105 2.02 24.70 10.87
CA ALA A 105 1.83 23.96 12.11
C ALA A 105 0.38 23.47 12.21
N GLU A 106 0.20 22.16 12.24
CA GLU A 106 -1.11 21.54 12.40
C GLU A 106 -1.57 21.61 13.85
N SER A 107 -2.89 21.65 14.04
CA SER A 107 -3.48 21.64 15.38
C SER A 107 -3.20 20.32 16.10
N ASP A 108 -3.16 20.34 17.43
CA ASP A 108 -2.91 19.14 18.25
C ASP A 108 -3.97 18.04 18.03
N ALA A 109 -5.21 18.42 17.70
CA ALA A 109 -6.27 17.49 17.35
C ALA A 109 -5.97 16.74 16.04
N GLN A 110 -5.47 17.43 15.02
CA GLN A 110 -5.07 16.83 13.74
C GLN A 110 -3.88 15.88 13.94
N LYS A 111 -2.87 16.31 14.71
CA LYS A 111 -1.70 15.47 15.04
C LYS A 111 -2.12 14.16 15.72
N LYS A 112 -3.04 14.23 16.68
CA LYS A 112 -3.47 13.07 17.46
C LYS A 112 -4.29 12.07 16.65
N GLN A 113 -5.17 12.54 15.77
CA GLN A 113 -5.97 11.67 14.88
C GLN A 113 -5.05 10.90 13.91
N LEU A 114 -4.11 11.61 13.28
CA LEU A 114 -3.24 11.04 12.24
C LEU A 114 -2.14 10.12 12.83
N GLN A 115 -1.75 10.33 14.08
CA GLN A 115 -0.85 9.41 14.79
C GLN A 115 -1.49 8.05 15.05
N ILE A 116 -2.80 8.03 15.36
CA ILE A 116 -3.57 6.79 15.61
C ILE A 116 -3.79 6.01 14.31
N GLU A 117 -4.08 6.70 13.21
CA GLU A 117 -4.44 6.06 11.93
C GLU A 117 -3.25 5.45 11.19
N ALA A 118 -2.06 6.01 11.36
CA ALA A 118 -0.93 5.68 10.50
C ALA A 118 0.29 5.09 11.24
N ASN A 119 0.16 4.76 12.53
CA ASN A 119 1.25 4.22 13.37
C ASN A 119 2.55 5.06 13.24
N ALA A 120 2.42 6.38 13.14
CA ALA A 120 3.52 7.31 12.89
C ALA A 120 4.48 7.37 14.09
N CYS A 121 5.79 7.32 13.82
CA CYS A 121 6.80 7.69 14.81
C CYS A 121 6.99 9.21 14.77
N ASN A 122 6.57 9.92 15.82
CA ASN A 122 6.96 11.33 16.00
C ASN A 122 8.37 11.37 16.60
N THR A 123 9.27 12.09 15.96
CA THR A 123 10.49 12.58 16.63
C THR A 123 10.17 13.97 17.19
N ASN A 124 10.47 14.20 18.46
CA ASN A 124 9.90 15.29 19.27
C ASN A 124 10.33 16.73 18.89
N GLU A 125 10.92 16.96 17.72
CA GLU A 125 11.43 18.28 17.30
C GLU A 125 11.09 18.67 15.85
N ASP A 126 10.58 17.75 15.03
CA ASP A 126 10.26 17.99 13.62
C ASP A 126 8.76 17.79 13.40
N THR A 127 8.07 18.77 12.79
CA THR A 127 6.65 18.63 12.39
C THR A 127 6.46 17.63 11.25
N SER A 128 7.56 17.07 10.75
CA SER A 128 7.59 15.99 9.76
C SER A 128 6.90 14.73 10.27
N ARG A 129 6.05 14.16 9.43
CA ARG A 129 5.42 12.86 9.66
C ARG A 129 6.17 11.80 8.89
N ILE A 130 6.47 10.70 9.55
CA ILE A 130 7.24 9.60 8.97
C ILE A 130 6.41 8.33 9.02
N PHE A 131 6.26 7.71 7.85
CA PHE A 131 5.56 6.43 7.69
C PHE A 131 6.40 5.47 6.85
N VAL A 132 6.13 4.17 7.01
CA VAL A 132 6.72 3.15 6.13
C VAL A 132 5.66 2.65 5.15
N MET A 133 5.95 2.81 3.87
CA MET A 133 5.15 2.32 2.76
C MET A 133 5.68 0.96 2.28
N ASN A 134 4.78 -0.02 2.18
CA ASN A 134 5.09 -1.36 1.68
C ASN A 134 4.53 -1.64 0.27
N ASN A 135 3.48 -0.93 -0.16
CA ASN A 135 2.78 -1.26 -1.41
C ASN A 135 2.88 -0.12 -2.42
N TYR A 136 2.19 0.98 -2.12
CA TYR A 136 2.10 2.15 -2.99
C TYR A 136 1.60 3.37 -2.19
N PHE A 137 1.82 4.55 -2.75
CA PHE A 137 1.33 5.83 -2.26
C PHE A 137 0.60 6.55 -3.37
N GLY A 138 -0.65 6.95 -3.11
CA GLY A 138 -1.51 7.62 -4.08
C GLY A 138 -1.73 9.09 -3.71
N LEU A 139 -1.72 9.97 -4.70
CA LEU A 139 -2.05 11.39 -4.58
C LEU A 139 -3.07 11.77 -5.66
N GLY A 140 -4.05 12.59 -5.30
CA GLY A 140 -5.08 13.05 -6.23
C GLY A 140 -6.28 12.10 -6.28
N ILE A 141 -6.79 11.83 -7.48
CA ILE A 141 -8.09 11.17 -7.67
C ILE A 141 -8.19 9.75 -7.07
N ASP A 142 -7.07 9.00 -7.01
CA ASP A 142 -7.02 7.72 -6.32
C ASP A 142 -7.21 7.88 -4.80
N ALA A 143 -6.44 8.79 -4.20
CA ALA A 143 -6.56 9.09 -2.77
C ALA A 143 -7.97 9.61 -2.41
N ASP A 144 -8.57 10.42 -3.27
CA ASP A 144 -9.93 10.94 -3.10
C ASP A 144 -10.99 9.83 -3.16
N LEU A 145 -10.83 8.81 -4.01
CA LEU A 145 -11.71 7.63 -4.03
C LEU A 145 -11.51 6.73 -2.81
N ASN A 146 -10.25 6.53 -2.40
CA ASN A 146 -9.92 5.74 -1.22
C ASN A 146 -10.44 6.38 0.07
N LEU A 147 -10.41 7.72 0.17
CA LEU A 147 -10.97 8.46 1.29
C LEU A 147 -12.47 8.25 1.41
N ASP A 148 -13.22 8.38 0.31
CA ASP A 148 -14.66 8.14 0.31
C ASP A 148 -14.99 6.72 0.77
N PHE A 149 -14.29 5.72 0.24
CA PHE A 149 -14.47 4.32 0.62
C PHE A 149 -14.16 4.10 2.11
N HIS A 150 -13.10 4.73 2.62
CA HIS A 150 -12.73 4.67 4.03
C HIS A 150 -13.85 5.24 4.92
N LEU A 151 -14.34 6.45 4.61
CA LEU A 151 -15.41 7.10 5.37
C LEU A 151 -16.70 6.26 5.37
N ALA A 152 -17.11 5.72 4.22
CA ALA A 152 -18.28 4.85 4.14
C ALA A 152 -18.12 3.56 4.97
N ARG A 153 -16.89 3.05 5.07
CA ARG A 153 -16.56 1.89 5.90
C ARG A 153 -16.61 2.21 7.39
N GLU A 154 -16.12 3.37 7.80
CA GLU A 154 -16.20 3.82 9.19
C GLU A 154 -17.64 4.12 9.64
N GLU A 155 -18.47 4.69 8.77
CA GLU A 155 -19.87 4.94 9.06
C GLU A 155 -20.69 3.65 9.24
N ASN A 156 -20.34 2.57 8.53
CA ASN A 156 -21.14 1.35 8.49
C ASN A 156 -20.29 0.06 8.51
N PRO A 157 -19.44 -0.20 9.52
CA PRO A 157 -18.46 -1.29 9.50
C PRO A 157 -19.11 -2.68 9.33
N ALA A 158 -20.30 -2.88 9.86
CA ALA A 158 -21.04 -4.14 9.74
C ALA A 158 -21.40 -4.52 8.29
N LYS A 159 -21.45 -3.55 7.37
CA LYS A 159 -21.72 -3.78 5.95
C LYS A 159 -20.47 -4.22 5.18
N PHE A 160 -19.28 -4.07 5.75
CA PHE A 160 -18.00 -4.32 5.05
C PHE A 160 -17.35 -5.67 5.39
N ASN A 161 -18.18 -6.69 5.64
CA ASN A 161 -17.74 -8.03 6.06
C ASN A 161 -17.50 -9.00 4.88
N SER A 162 -17.76 -8.59 3.65
CA SER A 162 -17.62 -9.43 2.46
C SER A 162 -16.75 -8.77 1.40
N ARG A 163 -15.76 -9.52 0.89
CA ARG A 163 -14.83 -9.05 -0.15
C ARG A 163 -15.55 -8.60 -1.42
N ILE A 164 -16.55 -9.37 -1.86
CA ILE A 164 -17.33 -9.05 -3.07
C ILE A 164 -18.13 -7.77 -2.84
N HIS A 165 -18.79 -7.65 -1.68
CA HIS A 165 -19.55 -6.45 -1.35
C HIS A 165 -18.66 -5.21 -1.30
N ASN A 166 -17.50 -5.31 -0.65
CA ASN A 166 -16.54 -4.22 -0.54
C ASN A 166 -16.08 -3.74 -1.92
N LYS A 167 -15.74 -4.68 -2.82
CA LYS A 167 -15.41 -4.35 -4.22
C LYS A 167 -16.57 -3.68 -4.96
N SER A 168 -17.80 -4.15 -4.75
CA SER A 168 -18.99 -3.52 -5.34
C SER A 168 -19.26 -2.10 -4.83
N VAL A 169 -19.02 -1.84 -3.54
CA VAL A 169 -19.13 -0.49 -2.96
C VAL A 169 -18.11 0.44 -3.60
N TYR A 170 -16.84 0.02 -3.67
CA TYR A 170 -15.77 0.78 -4.31
C TYR A 170 -16.11 1.13 -5.77
N PHE A 171 -16.58 0.14 -6.53
CA PHE A 171 -17.00 0.34 -7.92
C PHE A 171 -18.16 1.36 -8.05
N LYS A 172 -19.17 1.27 -7.18
CA LYS A 172 -20.30 2.22 -7.17
C LYS A 172 -19.84 3.65 -6.86
N MET A 173 -18.88 3.81 -5.95
CA MET A 173 -18.30 5.12 -5.63
C MET A 173 -17.55 5.72 -6.82
N GLY A 174 -16.75 4.90 -7.52
CA GLY A 174 -16.12 5.28 -8.79
C GLY A 174 -17.14 5.74 -9.83
N LEU A 175 -18.18 4.94 -10.09
CA LEU A 175 -19.24 5.32 -11.03
C LEU A 175 -19.93 6.64 -10.66
N ARG A 176 -20.20 6.88 -9.37
CA ARG A 176 -20.82 8.13 -8.91
C ARG A 176 -19.93 9.34 -9.18
N LYS A 177 -18.62 9.26 -8.92
CA LYS A 177 -17.68 10.35 -9.21
C LYS A 177 -17.56 10.63 -10.72
N MET A 178 -17.60 9.58 -11.53
CA MET A 178 -17.59 9.70 -12.98
C MET A 178 -18.82 10.47 -13.51
N VAL A 179 -20.02 10.13 -13.02
CA VAL A 179 -21.27 10.77 -13.47
C VAL A 179 -21.35 12.23 -13.01
N ASN A 180 -20.93 12.52 -11.78
CA ASN A 180 -21.11 13.84 -11.18
C ASN A 180 -19.95 14.82 -11.46
N GLN A 181 -18.87 14.39 -12.13
CA GLN A 181 -17.63 15.16 -12.33
C GLN A 181 -17.10 15.82 -11.03
N GLN A 182 -17.26 15.13 -9.90
CA GLN A 182 -17.02 15.66 -8.56
C GLN A 182 -15.56 15.56 -8.08
N THR A 183 -14.61 15.39 -8.98
CA THR A 183 -13.20 15.22 -8.61
C THR A 183 -12.61 16.57 -8.22
N LYS A 184 -12.05 16.67 -7.01
CA LYS A 184 -11.35 17.89 -6.54
C LYS A 184 -9.96 18.06 -7.15
N CYS A 185 -9.53 17.09 -7.95
CA CYS A 185 -8.16 16.93 -8.43
C CYS A 185 -7.98 17.34 -9.89
N LYS A 186 -8.92 18.13 -10.45
CA LYS A 186 -8.72 18.73 -11.77
C LYS A 186 -7.44 19.55 -11.76
N ASP A 187 -6.69 19.46 -12.85
CA ASP A 187 -5.44 20.19 -13.04
C ASP A 187 -4.37 19.91 -11.96
N LEU A 188 -4.38 18.72 -11.35
CA LEU A 188 -3.39 18.34 -10.33
C LEU A 188 -1.95 18.59 -10.80
N HIS A 189 -1.64 18.25 -12.05
CA HIS A 189 -0.34 18.49 -12.69
C HIS A 189 0.18 19.93 -12.62
N GLN A 190 -0.70 20.93 -12.48
CA GLN A 190 -0.33 22.35 -12.35
C GLN A 190 -0.05 22.75 -10.90
N ASN A 191 -0.46 21.93 -9.94
CA ASN A 191 -0.42 22.22 -8.51
C ASN A 191 0.63 21.38 -7.77
N VAL A 192 1.31 20.47 -8.47
CA VAL A 192 2.34 19.61 -7.89
C VAL A 192 3.60 19.66 -8.72
N VAL A 193 4.73 19.57 -8.03
CA VAL A 193 6.04 19.35 -8.62
C VAL A 193 6.50 17.99 -8.15
N ILE A 194 6.94 17.15 -9.09
CA ILE A 194 7.52 15.84 -8.77
C ILE A 194 8.97 15.86 -9.20
N GLU A 195 9.85 15.48 -8.29
CA GLU A 195 11.26 15.24 -8.54
C GLU A 195 11.56 13.75 -8.30
N VAL A 196 12.24 13.12 -9.26
CA VAL A 196 12.71 11.73 -9.14
C VAL A 196 14.21 11.70 -9.34
N ASP A 197 14.94 11.20 -8.34
CA ASP A 197 16.40 11.15 -8.31
C ASP A 197 17.07 12.50 -8.67
N GLY A 198 16.53 13.60 -8.16
CA GLY A 198 17.04 14.95 -8.42
C GLY A 198 16.57 15.59 -9.74
N LYS A 199 15.78 14.87 -10.54
CA LYS A 199 15.25 15.37 -11.81
C LYS A 199 13.76 15.70 -11.69
N GLN A 200 13.43 16.96 -11.90
CA GLN A 200 12.04 17.41 -12.01
C GLN A 200 11.38 16.81 -13.26
N LEU A 201 10.17 16.27 -13.09
CA LEU A 201 9.37 15.72 -14.19
C LEU A 201 8.51 16.80 -14.84
N ASP A 202 8.37 16.71 -16.16
CA ASP A 202 7.35 17.46 -16.90
C ASP A 202 6.05 16.66 -16.90
N LEU A 203 5.03 17.15 -16.20
CA LEU A 203 3.83 16.38 -15.93
C LEU A 203 2.79 16.57 -17.04
N PRO A 204 2.29 15.48 -17.66
CA PRO A 204 1.15 15.58 -18.56
C PRO A 204 -0.12 15.95 -17.77
N PRO A 205 -1.25 16.29 -18.44
CA PRO A 205 -2.52 16.61 -17.78
C PRO A 205 -3.13 15.44 -16.99
N ILE A 206 -2.58 15.20 -15.80
CA ILE A 206 -2.98 14.14 -14.87
C ILE A 206 -3.80 14.73 -13.72
N GLU A 207 -4.68 13.89 -13.17
CA GLU A 207 -5.52 14.17 -12.00
C GLU A 207 -5.13 13.31 -10.79
N GLY A 208 -4.18 12.38 -10.96
CA GLY A 208 -3.63 11.59 -9.89
C GLY A 208 -2.24 11.03 -10.21
N ILE A 209 -1.50 10.75 -9.16
CA ILE A 209 -0.17 10.16 -9.17
C ILE A 209 -0.22 8.93 -8.26
N ILE A 210 0.36 7.83 -8.73
CA ILE A 210 0.51 6.59 -7.97
C ILE A 210 1.99 6.23 -7.99
N ILE A 211 2.61 6.19 -6.82
CA ILE A 211 3.98 5.77 -6.60
C ILE A 211 3.94 4.32 -6.11
N LEU A 212 4.46 3.38 -6.88
CA LEU A 212 4.38 1.95 -6.59
C LEU A 212 5.74 1.45 -6.08
N ASN A 213 5.69 0.62 -5.05
CA ASN A 213 6.76 -0.30 -4.66
C ASN A 213 6.47 -1.74 -5.13
N ILE A 214 5.20 -2.06 -5.35
CA ILE A 214 4.78 -3.36 -5.88
C ILE A 214 3.89 -3.14 -7.11
N LEU A 215 3.99 -4.05 -8.08
CA LEU A 215 3.17 -4.03 -9.31
C LEU A 215 1.72 -4.48 -9.10
N SER A 216 1.09 -4.00 -8.02
CA SER A 216 -0.31 -4.27 -7.69
C SER A 216 -0.91 -3.10 -6.93
N TRP A 217 -2.04 -2.62 -7.43
CA TRP A 217 -2.77 -1.46 -6.94
C TRP A 217 -4.28 -1.75 -6.93
N GLY A 218 -4.96 -1.30 -5.88
CA GLY A 218 -6.42 -1.35 -5.79
C GLY A 218 -7.05 -2.74 -5.90
N ALA A 219 -6.46 -3.75 -5.25
CA ALA A 219 -6.91 -5.16 -5.30
C ALA A 219 -6.52 -5.94 -6.56
N GLY A 220 -5.31 -5.69 -7.09
CA GLY A 220 -4.68 -6.51 -8.12
C GLY A 220 -4.48 -5.88 -9.49
N ALA A 221 -4.85 -4.61 -9.70
CA ALA A 221 -4.60 -3.95 -10.97
C ALA A 221 -3.12 -3.54 -11.08
N ASN A 222 -2.58 -3.55 -12.30
CA ASN A 222 -1.19 -3.15 -12.55
C ASN A 222 -1.17 -1.86 -13.40
N PRO A 223 -1.13 -0.67 -12.79
CA PRO A 223 -1.10 0.59 -13.52
C PRO A 223 0.21 0.79 -14.30
N TRP A 224 1.32 0.17 -13.90
CA TRP A 224 2.56 0.22 -14.70
C TRP A 224 2.44 -0.60 -15.99
N GLY A 225 1.72 -1.71 -15.96
CA GLY A 225 1.56 -2.64 -17.07
C GLY A 225 2.68 -3.68 -17.17
N VAL A 226 2.51 -4.60 -18.12
CA VAL A 226 3.42 -5.74 -18.35
C VAL A 226 4.30 -5.57 -19.58
N GLU A 227 4.00 -4.58 -20.42
CA GLU A 227 4.73 -4.33 -21.66
C GLU A 227 6.12 -3.79 -21.36
N LYS A 228 7.12 -4.35 -22.04
CA LYS A 228 8.50 -3.88 -21.97
C LYS A 228 8.58 -2.51 -22.64
N ASP A 229 9.29 -1.60 -21.99
CA ASP A 229 9.62 -0.29 -22.52
C ASP A 229 11.13 -0.12 -22.38
N GLU A 230 11.80 0.34 -23.44
CA GLU A 230 13.25 0.48 -23.43
C GLU A 230 13.72 1.65 -22.56
N ALA A 231 12.82 2.58 -22.22
CA ALA A 231 13.12 3.70 -21.34
C ALA A 231 13.19 3.32 -19.86
N PHE A 232 12.61 2.18 -19.46
CA PHE A 232 12.50 1.77 -18.06
C PHE A 232 13.06 0.36 -17.82
N SER A 233 13.59 0.14 -16.62
CA SER A 233 13.96 -1.22 -16.22
C SER A 233 12.70 -2.05 -15.92
N LYS A 234 12.84 -3.37 -15.87
CA LYS A 234 11.72 -4.25 -15.48
C LYS A 234 11.51 -4.09 -13.97
N PRO A 235 10.35 -3.60 -13.51
CA PRO A 235 10.12 -3.38 -12.09
C PRO A 235 10.13 -4.67 -11.28
N THR A 236 10.66 -4.56 -10.08
CA THR A 236 10.61 -5.59 -9.03
C THR A 236 10.36 -4.92 -7.69
N HIS A 237 9.92 -5.69 -6.70
CA HIS A 237 9.68 -5.16 -5.34
C HIS A 237 10.94 -5.20 -4.46
N TYR A 238 12.14 -5.31 -5.08
CA TYR A 238 13.42 -5.48 -4.39
C TYR A 238 14.64 -4.85 -5.14
N ASP A 239 14.40 -4.00 -6.13
CA ASP A 239 15.45 -3.36 -6.94
C ASP A 239 15.90 -2.00 -6.40
N GLY A 240 15.29 -1.51 -5.32
CA GLY A 240 15.55 -0.20 -4.75
C GLY A 240 14.95 0.94 -5.57
N LEU A 241 13.95 0.67 -6.41
CA LEU A 241 13.29 1.67 -7.25
C LEU A 241 11.78 1.75 -6.95
N LEU A 242 11.21 2.92 -7.22
CA LEU A 242 9.79 3.20 -7.21
C LEU A 242 9.30 3.51 -8.62
N GLU A 243 8.12 3.02 -8.96
CA GLU A 243 7.45 3.33 -10.22
C GLU A 243 6.46 4.48 -10.04
N VAL A 244 6.67 5.58 -10.75
CA VAL A 244 5.79 6.76 -10.71
C VAL A 244 4.85 6.73 -11.92
N VAL A 245 3.54 6.66 -11.65
CA VAL A 245 2.50 6.55 -12.67
C VAL A 245 1.48 7.67 -12.55
N GLY A 246 1.12 8.28 -13.69
CA GLY A 246 0.06 9.27 -13.80
C GLY A 246 -1.28 8.68 -14.24
N VAL A 247 -2.38 9.16 -13.66
CA VAL A 247 -3.75 8.84 -14.06
C VAL A 247 -4.54 10.11 -14.36
N THR A 248 -5.45 10.05 -15.33
CA THR A 248 -6.09 11.25 -15.91
C THR A 248 -7.56 11.42 -15.52
N GLY A 249 -8.10 10.52 -14.69
CA GLY A 249 -9.49 10.59 -14.24
C GLY A 249 -10.10 9.23 -13.94
N VAL A 250 -11.35 9.21 -13.46
CA VAL A 250 -12.04 7.98 -13.05
C VAL A 250 -12.20 6.97 -14.19
N VAL A 251 -12.47 7.45 -15.41
CA VAL A 251 -12.62 6.58 -16.58
C VAL A 251 -11.32 5.85 -16.88
N HIS A 252 -10.20 6.57 -16.85
CA HIS A 252 -8.87 5.99 -17.07
C HIS A 252 -8.53 4.97 -15.97
N MET A 253 -8.82 5.29 -14.70
CA MET A 253 -8.66 4.32 -13.60
C MET A 253 -9.51 3.06 -13.80
N GLY A 254 -10.76 3.19 -14.27
CA GLY A 254 -11.61 2.04 -14.59
C GLY A 254 -11.05 1.18 -15.72
N GLN A 255 -10.41 1.79 -16.72
CA GLN A 255 -9.71 1.08 -17.79
C GLN A 255 -8.47 0.35 -17.27
N ILE A 256 -7.75 0.92 -16.29
CA ILE A 256 -6.64 0.25 -15.60
C ILE A 256 -7.14 -0.96 -14.80
N PHE A 257 -8.22 -0.80 -14.03
CA PHE A 257 -8.81 -1.90 -13.26
C PHE A 257 -9.29 -3.07 -14.13
N SER A 258 -9.75 -2.78 -15.34
CA SER A 258 -10.20 -3.81 -16.29
C SER A 258 -9.06 -4.39 -17.14
N GLY A 259 -7.83 -3.86 -17.01
CA GLY A 259 -6.69 -4.27 -17.83
C GLY A 259 -6.75 -3.79 -19.28
N LEU A 260 -7.67 -2.88 -19.62
CA LEU A 260 -7.82 -2.32 -20.96
C LEU A 260 -6.78 -1.24 -21.27
N ARG A 261 -6.25 -0.58 -20.23
CA ARG A 261 -5.19 0.41 -20.34
C ARG A 261 -4.23 0.30 -19.17
N THR A 262 -3.06 0.90 -19.32
CA THR A 262 -2.11 1.18 -18.24
C THR A 262 -2.14 2.66 -17.94
N GLY A 263 -1.61 3.05 -16.79
CA GLY A 263 -1.36 4.45 -16.48
C GLY A 263 -0.18 4.99 -17.29
N THR A 264 -0.01 6.30 -17.26
CA THR A 264 1.12 6.95 -17.92
C THR A 264 2.37 6.75 -17.08
N ARG A 265 3.37 6.01 -17.58
CA ARG A 265 4.67 5.85 -16.91
C ARG A 265 5.41 7.19 -16.92
N LEU A 266 5.68 7.74 -15.74
CA LEU A 266 6.31 9.06 -15.60
C LEU A 266 7.80 8.92 -15.32
N ALA A 267 8.17 8.04 -14.39
CA ALA A 267 9.54 7.83 -13.98
C ALA A 267 9.71 6.50 -13.23
N GLN A 268 10.97 6.09 -13.11
CA GLN A 268 11.41 5.07 -12.17
C GLN A 268 12.63 5.63 -11.42
N GLY A 269 12.70 5.47 -10.10
CA GLY A 269 13.83 6.02 -9.33
C GLY A 269 13.86 5.63 -7.86
N GLY A 270 15.03 5.84 -7.23
CA GLY A 270 15.30 5.48 -5.84
C GLY A 270 14.91 6.56 -4.81
N HIS A 271 14.48 7.73 -5.27
CA HIS A 271 14.03 8.84 -4.43
C HIS A 271 12.95 9.64 -5.17
N VAL A 272 11.82 9.91 -4.50
CA VAL A 272 10.73 10.72 -5.02
C VAL A 272 10.41 11.84 -4.02
N ARG A 273 10.29 13.07 -4.51
CA ARG A 273 9.95 14.27 -3.73
C ARG A 273 8.84 15.07 -4.39
#